data_AF-A0A0F8X1J4-F1
#
_entry.id   AF-A0A0F8X1J4-F1
#
_cell.length_a   1.000
_cell.length_b   1.000
_cell.length_c   1.000
_cell.angle_alpha   90.00
_cell.angle_beta   90.00
_cell.angle_gamma   90.00
#
_symmetry.space_group_name_H-M   'P 1'
#
loop_
_entity.id
_entity.type
_entity.pdbx_description
1 polymer ?
#
loop_
_entity_poly.entity_id
_entity_poly.type
_entity_poly.pdbx_seq_one_letter_code
_entity_poly.pdbx_strand_id
1 'polypeptide(L)' 'MVEMKLNLPTEINILLRRYVLENNIKNKERAITFILKGFLYELYKIKQVKND' A
#
# COMPACT_ATOMS: atom_id res chain seq x y z
N MET A 1 -9.28 -22.91 -7.76
CA MET A 1 -8.90 -21.49 -7.57
C MET A 1 -7.87 -21.47 -6.46
N VAL A 2 -6.64 -20.99 -6.73
CA VAL A 2 -5.60 -20.91 -5.71
C VAL A 2 -5.87 -19.65 -4.88
N GLU A 3 -6.40 -19.82 -3.67
CA GLU A 3 -6.50 -18.71 -2.71
C GLU A 3 -5.09 -18.36 -2.23
N MET A 4 -4.51 -17.30 -2.78
CA MET A 4 -3.29 -16.73 -2.22
C MET A 4 -3.60 -16.19 -0.82
N LYS A 5 -3.07 -16.87 0.21
CA LYS A 5 -3.10 -16.34 1.57
C LYS A 5 -2.31 -15.04 1.60
N LEU A 6 -3.01 -13.93 1.75
CA LEU A 6 -2.42 -12.59 1.84
C LEU A 6 -1.56 -12.49 3.09
N ASN A 7 -0.24 -12.43 2.93
CA ASN A 7 0.68 -12.15 4.02
C ASN A 7 0.92 -10.64 4.11
N LEU A 8 0.08 -9.96 4.87
CA LEU A 8 0.10 -8.50 5.04
C LEU A 8 1.50 -7.95 5.38
N PRO A 9 2.26 -8.52 6.35
CA PRO A 9 3.63 -8.09 6.61
C PRO A 9 4.55 -8.10 5.38
N THR A 10 4.49 -9.15 4.56
CA THR A 10 5.32 -9.28 3.36
C THR A 10 4.95 -8.24 2.31
N GLU A 11 3.65 -8.05 2.06
CA GLU A 11 3.16 -7.08 1.08
C GLU A 11 3.55 -5.64 1.46
N ILE A 12 3.37 -5.27 2.72
CA ILE A 12 3.77 -3.95 3.22
C ILE A 12 5.29 -3.74 3.05
N ASN A 13 6.10 -4.76 3.33
CA ASN A 13 7.54 -4.68 3.14
C ASN A 13 7.95 -4.52 1.67
N ILE A 14 7.24 -5.15 0.74
CA ILE A 14 7.47 -4.97 -0.71
C ILE A 14 7.16 -3.52 -1.11
N LEU A 15 6.03 -2.97 -0.65
CA LEU A 15 5.63 -1.60 -0.93
C LEU A 15 6.64 -0.59 -0.36
N LEU A 16 7.14 -0.82 0.86
CA LEU A 16 8.16 0.02 1.49
C LEU A 16 9.47 0.03 0.69
N ARG A 17 9.93 -1.13 0.23
CA ARG A 17 11.14 -1.22 -0.59
C ARG A 17 10.99 -0.47 -1.91
N ARG A 18 9.86 -0.64 -2.61
CA ARG A 18 9.56 0.10 -3.85
C ARG A 18 9.56 1.60 -3.63
N TYR A 19 8.89 2.06 -2.57
CA TYR A 19 8.83 3.48 -2.25
C TYR A 19 10.22 4.10 -2.03
N VAL A 20 11.10 3.41 -1.30
CA VAL A 20 12.49 3.85 -1.05
C VAL A 20 13.29 3.95 -2.35
N LEU A 21 13.15 2.96 -3.25
CA LEU A 21 13.83 2.94 -4.55
C LEU A 21 13.35 4.08 -5.47
N GLU A 22 12.04 4.32 -5.53
CA GLU A 22 11.44 5.29 -6.44
C GLU A 22 11.63 6.74 -6.00
N ASN A 23 11.67 7.00 -4.69
CA ASN A 23 11.66 8.37 -4.17
C ASN A 23 13.02 8.83 -3.63
N ASN A 24 14.04 7.96 -3.58
CA ASN A 24 15.34 8.24 -2.95
C ASN A 24 15.20 8.75 -1.50
N ILE A 25 14.11 8.38 -0.82
CA ILE A 25 13.78 8.81 0.54
C ILE A 25 14.34 7.79 1.53
N LYS A 26 15.22 8.25 2.43
CA LYS A 26 15.77 7.43 3.53
C LYS A 26 14.91 7.44 4.81
N ASN A 27 13.87 8.27 4.86
CA ASN A 27 13.01 8.39 6.04
C ASN A 27 11.85 7.37 5.99
N LYS A 28 11.93 6.36 6.86
CA LYS A 28 10.98 5.25 7.00
C LYS A 28 9.55 5.71 7.32
N GLU A 29 9.38 6.71 8.19
CA GLU A 29 8.06 7.19 8.60
C GLU A 29 7.31 7.84 7.44
N ARG A 30 8.01 8.64 6.62
CA ARG A 30 7.42 9.22 5.41
C ARG A 30 6.97 8.15 4.41
N ALA A 31 7.76 7.08 4.27
CA ALA A 31 7.41 5.95 3.40
C ALA A 31 6.14 5.23 3.86
N ILE A 32 6.04 4.96 5.16
CA ILE A 32 4.85 4.34 5.76
C ILE A 32 3.61 5.21 5.53
N THR A 33 3.71 6.51 5.80
CA THR A 33 2.59 7.45 5.62
C THR A 33 2.13 7.51 4.17
N PHE A 34 3.04 7.53 3.20
CA PHE A 34 2.69 7.53 1.78
C PHE A 34 1.94 6.26 1.37
N ILE A 35 2.44 5.09 1.77
CA ILE A 35 1.82 3.80 1.45
C ILE A 35 0.42 3.70 2.07
N LEU A 36 0.27 4.09 3.34
CA LEU A 36 -1.03 4.10 4.02
C LEU A 36 -2.01 5.07 3.35
N LYS A 37 -1.54 6.25 2.93
CA LYS A 37 -2.37 7.22 2.19
C LYS A 37 -2.87 6.62 0.87
N GLY A 38 -2.00 5.96 0.10
CA GLY A 38 -2.37 5.28 -1.15
C GLY A 38 -3.38 4.15 -0.92
N PHE A 39 -3.15 3.32 0.11
CA PHE A 39 -4.07 2.24 0.47
C PHE A 39 -5.46 2.76 0.86
N LEU A 40 -5.52 3.81 1.69
CA LEU A 40 -6.77 4.45 2.07
C LEU A 40 -7.48 5.03 0.83
N TYR A 41 -6.76 5.72 -0.05
CA TYR A 41 -7.35 6.27 -1.28
C TYR A 41 -8.03 5.20 -2.14
N GLU A 42 -7.35 4.08 -2.41
CA GLU A 42 -7.92 2.97 -3.17
C GLU A 42 -9.12 2.34 -2.44
N LEU A 43 -9.05 2.19 -1.12
CA LEU A 43 -10.14 1.64 -0.33
C LEU A 43 -11.41 2.51 -0.38
N TYR A 44 -11.25 3.84 -0.32
CA TYR A 44 -12.38 4.77 -0.45
C TYR A 44 -12.92 4.85 -1.88
N LYS A 45 -12.05 4.76 -2.88
CA LYS A 45 -12.46 4.69 -4.30
C LYS A 45 -13.31 3.45 -4.58
N ILE A 46 -12.91 2.29 -4.07
CA ILE A 46 -13.70 1.04 -4.18
C ILE A 46 -15.06 1.19 -3.50
N LYS A 47 -15.15 1.91 -2.37
CA LYS A 47 -16.42 2.15 -1.68
C LYS A 47 -17.37 3.06 -2.48
N GLN A 48 -16.85 4.06 -3.19
CA GLN A 48 -17.67 4.90 -4.07
C GLN A 48 -18.24 4.08 -5.23
N VAL A 49 -17.41 3.28 -5.89
CA VAL A 49 -17.85 2.40 -7.01
C VAL A 49 -18.90 1.36 -6.59
N LYS A 50 -18.94 0.95 -5.32
CA LYS A 50 -19.94 0.01 -4.80
C LYS A 50 -21.26 0.66 -4.37
N ASN A 51 -21.30 1.98 -4.23
CA ASN A 51 -22.46 2.73 -3.76
C ASN A 51 -23.22 3.45 -4.90
N ASP A 52 -22.72 3.37 -6.13
CA ASP A 52 -23.42 3.76 -7.37
C ASP A 52 -23.96 2.52 -8.09
#